data_AF-A0A3M1ALX2-F1
#
_entry.id   AF-A0A3M1ALX2-F1
#
_cell.length_a   1.000
_cell.length_b   1.000
_cell.length_c   1.000
_cell.angle_alpha   90.00
_cell.angle_beta   90.00
_cell.angle_gamma   90.00
#
_symmetry.space_group_name_H-M   'P 1'
#
loop_
_entity.id
_entity.type
_entity.pdbx_description
1 polymer ?
#
loop_
_entity_poly.entity_id
_entity_poly.type
_entity_poly.pdbx_seq_one_letter_code
_entity_poly.pdbx_strand_id
1 'polypeptide(L)'
;MQKASLYYYYKNKEDIFRDVIEHETRDFFKTLEQKLSGMDSAVDKIYAFARIRLEFFHQFINLNNLSIDVILEVKPLVDRLYREFRLKQVAYLRDILKQGIATREIRKCQPPKVANAIFTILEAIAINELQRAEVQDARDIDYKKLEKETNYVLTLLINGLKP
;
A
#
# COMPACT_ATOMS: atom_id res chain seq x y z
N MET A 1 23.70 17.89 -14.17
CA MET A 1 23.80 16.41 -14.23
C MET A 1 22.71 15.80 -13.34
N GLN A 2 22.26 14.58 -13.65
CA GLN A 2 21.15 13.79 -13.04
C GLN A 2 19.71 14.00 -13.55
N LYS A 3 19.50 14.14 -14.87
CA LYS A 3 18.15 14.07 -15.49
C LYS A 3 17.80 12.71 -16.13
N ALA A 4 18.47 11.61 -15.75
CA ALA A 4 18.32 10.35 -16.51
C ALA A 4 18.71 9.06 -15.75
N SER A 5 18.14 8.78 -14.57
CA SER A 5 18.59 7.59 -13.81
C SER A 5 17.85 6.28 -14.11
N LEU A 6 16.60 6.30 -14.60
CA LEU A 6 15.87 5.04 -14.87
C LEU A 6 15.45 4.84 -16.33
N TYR A 7 15.13 5.91 -17.07
CA TYR A 7 14.40 5.81 -18.33
C TYR A 7 15.24 5.63 -19.59
N TYR A 8 16.47 6.15 -19.63
CA TYR A 8 17.12 6.44 -20.91
C TYR A 8 17.71 5.25 -21.68
N TYR A 9 17.36 4.04 -21.32
CA TYR A 9 18.08 2.88 -21.78
C TYR A 9 17.11 1.71 -22.01
N TYR A 10 17.40 0.86 -22.98
CA TYR A 10 17.13 -0.56 -23.22
C TYR A 10 15.75 -1.26 -23.21
N LYS A 11 15.54 -1.98 -24.33
CA LYS A 11 14.62 -3.12 -24.58
C LYS A 11 14.73 -4.32 -23.62
N ASN A 12 15.77 -4.41 -22.76
CA ASN A 12 16.02 -5.49 -21.79
C ASN A 12 15.81 -5.05 -20.31
N LYS A 13 15.15 -3.91 -20.08
CA LYS A 13 14.98 -3.31 -18.73
C LYS A 13 13.68 -3.63 -18.02
N GLU A 14 12.67 -4.10 -18.74
CA GLU A 14 11.42 -4.51 -18.14
C GLU A 14 11.64 -5.65 -17.14
N ASP A 15 12.57 -6.57 -17.43
CA ASP A 15 12.93 -7.67 -16.54
C ASP A 15 13.67 -7.18 -15.28
N ILE A 16 14.63 -6.26 -15.43
CA ILE A 16 15.32 -5.66 -14.27
C ILE A 16 14.32 -4.90 -13.39
N PHE A 17 13.40 -4.14 -14.00
CA PHE A 17 12.40 -3.39 -13.26
C PHE A 17 11.37 -4.30 -12.57
N ARG A 18 10.98 -5.40 -13.22
CA ARG A 18 10.19 -6.47 -12.63
C ARG A 18 10.90 -7.06 -11.42
N ASP A 19 12.16 -7.42 -11.54
CA ASP A 19 12.97 -7.98 -10.44
C ASP A 19 13.05 -7.03 -9.24
N VAL A 20 13.19 -5.72 -9.49
CA VAL A 20 13.15 -4.68 -8.46
C VAL A 20 11.78 -4.66 -7.77
N ILE A 21 10.67 -4.58 -8.51
CA ILE A 21 9.34 -4.58 -7.87
C ILE A 21 9.08 -5.90 -7.12
N GLU A 22 9.49 -7.04 -7.66
CA GLU A 22 9.35 -8.31 -6.95
C GLU A 22 10.16 -8.33 -5.66
N HIS A 23 11.37 -7.77 -5.66
CA HIS A 23 12.18 -7.62 -4.46
C HIS A 23 11.49 -6.72 -3.43
N GLU A 24 11.07 -5.52 -3.84
CA GLU A 24 10.38 -4.54 -3.00
C GLU A 24 9.09 -5.12 -2.40
N THR A 25 8.29 -5.83 -3.20
CA THR A 25 7.04 -6.46 -2.73
C THR A 25 7.29 -7.63 -1.78
N ARG A 26 8.37 -8.42 -1.98
CA ARG A 26 8.77 -9.46 -1.03
C ARG A 26 9.18 -8.85 0.31
N ASP A 27 9.97 -7.78 0.28
CA ASP A 27 10.48 -7.15 1.50
C ASP A 27 9.37 -6.40 2.25
N PHE A 28 8.38 -5.87 1.54
CA PHE A 28 7.14 -5.40 2.15
C PHE A 28 6.44 -6.50 2.98
N PHE A 29 6.24 -7.71 2.43
CA PHE A 29 5.58 -8.79 3.17
C PHE A 29 6.41 -9.30 4.35
N LYS A 30 7.74 -9.36 4.21
CA LYS A 30 8.63 -9.66 5.35
C LYS A 30 8.47 -8.62 6.45
N THR A 31 8.40 -7.33 6.09
CA THR A 31 8.22 -6.23 7.03
C THR A 31 6.86 -6.34 7.75
N LEU A 32 5.79 -6.68 7.02
CA LEU A 32 4.48 -6.94 7.63
C LEU A 32 4.57 -8.10 8.64
N GLU A 33 5.14 -9.23 8.26
CA GLU A 33 5.26 -10.39 9.14
C GLU A 33 6.09 -10.06 10.40
N GLN A 34 7.23 -9.41 10.24
CA GLN A 34 8.10 -9.02 11.34
C GLN A 34 7.42 -8.02 12.29
N LYS A 35 6.77 -6.97 11.77
CA LYS A 35 6.17 -5.93 12.62
C LYS A 35 4.84 -6.34 13.24
N LEU A 36 4.08 -7.25 12.61
CA LEU A 36 2.73 -7.60 13.05
C LEU A 36 2.63 -8.92 13.82
N SER A 37 3.63 -9.81 13.72
CA SER A 37 3.61 -11.12 14.39
C SER A 37 3.50 -11.04 15.92
N GLY A 38 4.10 -10.02 16.54
CA GLY A 38 4.05 -9.80 17.99
C GLY A 38 2.86 -8.97 18.49
N MET A 39 1.93 -8.59 17.61
CA MET A 39 0.74 -7.83 18.00
C MET A 39 -0.41 -8.78 18.32
N ASP A 40 -1.10 -8.54 19.43
CA ASP A 40 -2.28 -9.34 19.80
C ASP A 40 -3.55 -8.78 19.17
N SER A 41 -3.74 -7.45 19.21
CA SER A 41 -4.95 -6.82 18.71
C SER A 41 -5.05 -6.84 17.19
N ALA A 42 -6.15 -7.37 16.67
CA ALA A 42 -6.46 -7.31 15.25
C ALA A 42 -6.68 -5.86 14.77
N VAL A 43 -7.24 -5.00 15.62
CA VAL A 43 -7.43 -3.58 15.32
C VAL A 43 -6.08 -2.88 15.15
N ASP A 44 -5.15 -3.09 16.09
CA ASP A 44 -3.81 -2.50 16.00
C ASP A 44 -3.05 -3.00 14.77
N LYS A 45 -3.20 -4.29 14.41
CA LYS A 45 -2.64 -4.84 13.18
C LYS A 45 -3.16 -4.15 11.92
N ILE A 46 -4.44 -3.75 11.87
CA ILE A 46 -4.99 -3.04 10.71
C ILE A 46 -4.37 -1.64 10.57
N TYR A 47 -4.23 -0.90 11.68
CA TYR A 47 -3.56 0.41 11.66
C TYR A 47 -2.09 0.27 11.28
N ALA A 48 -1.38 -0.68 11.89
CA ALA A 48 0.03 -0.92 11.60
C ALA A 48 0.25 -1.38 10.15
N PHE A 49 -0.63 -2.24 9.61
CA PHE A 49 -0.64 -2.60 8.19
C PHE A 49 -0.74 -1.35 7.31
N ALA A 50 -1.70 -0.46 7.57
CA ALA A 50 -1.90 0.73 6.75
C ALA A 50 -0.70 1.68 6.81
N ARG A 51 -0.10 1.86 8.00
CA ARG A 51 1.12 2.63 8.19
C ARG A 51 2.30 2.06 7.42
N ILE A 52 2.58 0.76 7.55
CA ILE A 52 3.67 0.09 6.81
C ILE A 52 3.47 0.26 5.30
N ARG A 53 2.22 0.21 4.85
CA ARG A 53 1.87 0.39 3.44
C ARG A 53 2.08 1.82 2.94
N LEU A 54 1.83 2.83 3.78
CA LEU A 54 2.17 4.22 3.49
C LEU A 54 3.69 4.45 3.49
N GLU A 55 4.42 3.88 4.47
CA GLU A 55 5.88 3.93 4.54
C GLU A 55 6.53 3.29 3.30
N PHE A 56 6.02 2.14 2.87
CA PHE A 56 6.44 1.47 1.65
C PHE A 56 6.20 2.34 0.41
N PHE A 57 5.00 2.93 0.28
CA PHE A 57 4.70 3.83 -0.84
C PHE A 57 5.65 5.04 -0.87
N HIS A 58 5.95 5.61 0.30
CA HIS A 58 6.91 6.71 0.44
C HIS A 58 8.32 6.31 0.02
N GLN A 59 8.83 5.20 0.56
CA GLN A 59 10.17 4.70 0.26
C GLN A 59 10.31 4.29 -1.21
N PHE A 60 9.29 3.62 -1.77
CA PHE A 60 9.31 3.19 -3.16
C PHE A 60 9.47 4.37 -4.12
N ILE A 61 8.76 5.48 -3.87
CA ILE A 61 8.84 6.69 -4.69
C ILE A 61 10.18 7.40 -4.50
N ASN A 62 10.60 7.61 -3.24
CA ASN A 62 11.77 8.41 -2.93
C ASN A 62 13.10 7.70 -3.19
N LEU A 63 13.25 6.44 -2.78
CA LEU A 63 14.50 5.69 -2.95
C LEU A 63 14.81 5.38 -4.40
N ASN A 64 13.77 5.22 -5.22
CA ASN A 64 13.94 4.98 -6.65
C ASN A 64 13.95 6.28 -7.48
N ASN A 65 13.91 7.47 -6.83
CA ASN A 65 13.83 8.78 -7.48
C ASN A 65 12.79 8.81 -8.62
N LEU A 66 11.63 8.19 -8.40
CA LEU A 66 10.60 8.07 -9.42
C LEU A 66 9.81 9.37 -9.44
N SER A 67 9.74 10.04 -10.60
CA SER A 67 8.72 11.06 -10.77
C SER A 67 7.34 10.41 -10.88
N ILE A 68 6.31 11.22 -10.69
CA ILE A 68 4.93 10.75 -10.81
C ILE A 68 4.63 10.28 -12.23
N ASP A 69 5.09 11.04 -13.24
CA ASP A 69 5.00 10.67 -14.66
C ASP A 69 5.52 9.25 -14.93
N VAL A 70 6.64 8.93 -14.30
CA VAL A 70 7.33 7.64 -14.43
C VAL A 70 6.49 6.50 -13.84
N ILE A 71 5.90 6.72 -12.67
CA ILE A 71 5.01 5.74 -12.02
C ILE A 71 3.80 5.46 -12.91
N LEU A 72 3.22 6.51 -13.50
CA LEU A 72 2.04 6.38 -14.36
C LEU A 72 2.36 5.70 -15.69
N GLU A 73 3.53 5.96 -16.28
CA GLU A 73 3.98 5.33 -17.51
C GLU A 73 4.25 3.83 -17.33
N VAL A 74 4.83 3.42 -16.20
CA VAL A 74 5.24 2.04 -15.97
C VAL A 74 4.13 1.17 -15.39
N LYS A 75 3.14 1.76 -14.72
CA LYS A 75 2.02 1.03 -14.12
C LYS A 75 1.35 0.01 -15.08
N PRO A 76 1.06 0.33 -16.36
CA PRO A 76 0.53 -0.65 -17.31
C PRO A 76 1.48 -1.82 -17.60
N LEU A 77 2.80 -1.59 -17.61
CA LEU A 77 3.82 -2.61 -17.91
C LEU A 77 3.92 -3.67 -16.80
N VAL A 78 3.64 -3.28 -15.56
CA VAL A 78 3.75 -4.13 -14.37
C VAL A 78 2.39 -4.46 -13.73
N ASP A 79 1.31 -4.25 -14.47
CA ASP A 79 -0.07 -4.40 -14.01
C ASP A 79 -0.38 -5.81 -13.45
N ARG A 80 0.23 -6.86 -14.02
CA ARG A 80 0.15 -8.21 -13.45
C ARG A 80 0.77 -8.30 -12.04
N LEU A 81 2.00 -7.79 -11.88
CA LEU A 81 2.70 -7.74 -10.59
C LEU A 81 1.89 -6.93 -9.57
N TYR A 82 1.36 -5.79 -10.01
CA TYR A 82 0.51 -4.93 -9.19
C TYR A 82 -0.74 -5.67 -8.69
N ARG A 83 -1.45 -6.38 -9.58
CA ARG A 83 -2.62 -7.20 -9.19
C ARG A 83 -2.26 -8.29 -8.20
N GLU A 84 -1.17 -9.02 -8.45
CA GLU A 84 -0.72 -10.09 -7.54
C GLU A 84 -0.35 -9.53 -6.17
N PHE A 85 0.32 -8.37 -6.14
CA PHE A 85 0.65 -7.66 -4.90
C PHE A 85 -0.60 -7.21 -4.14
N ARG A 86 -1.58 -6.65 -4.85
CA ARG A 86 -2.89 -6.27 -4.29
C ARG A 86 -3.61 -7.48 -3.69
N LEU A 87 -3.68 -8.60 -4.41
CA LEU A 87 -4.37 -9.81 -3.93
C LEU A 87 -3.74 -10.34 -2.64
N LYS A 88 -2.41 -10.37 -2.55
CA LYS A 88 -1.70 -10.79 -1.33
C LYS A 88 -1.97 -9.86 -0.15
N GLN A 89 -2.01 -8.55 -0.38
CA GLN A 89 -2.35 -7.56 0.66
C GLN A 89 -3.79 -7.70 1.17
N VAL A 90 -4.75 -7.88 0.26
CA VAL A 90 -6.16 -8.13 0.62
C VAL A 90 -6.29 -9.45 1.40
N ALA A 91 -5.56 -10.50 1.00
CA ALA A 91 -5.54 -11.75 1.74
C ALA A 91 -4.97 -11.58 3.16
N TYR A 92 -3.91 -10.79 3.32
CA TYR A 92 -3.32 -10.48 4.62
C TYR A 92 -4.32 -9.75 5.54
N LEU A 93 -4.98 -8.69 5.04
CA LEU A 93 -6.04 -7.98 5.77
C LEU A 93 -7.21 -8.89 6.15
N ARG A 94 -7.63 -9.78 5.23
CA ARG A 94 -8.68 -10.77 5.50
C ARG A 94 -8.32 -11.65 6.68
N ASP A 95 -7.07 -12.07 6.80
CA ASP A 95 -6.65 -12.98 7.87
C ASP A 95 -6.54 -12.24 9.22
N ILE A 96 -6.12 -10.96 9.23
CA ILE A 96 -6.25 -10.10 10.42
C ILE A 96 -7.73 -9.97 10.86
N LEU A 97 -8.65 -9.73 9.92
CA LEU A 97 -10.08 -9.63 10.23
C LEU A 97 -10.66 -10.92 10.80
N LYS A 98 -10.24 -12.09 10.28
CA LYS A 98 -10.66 -13.40 10.84
C LYS A 98 -10.17 -13.56 12.27
N GLN A 99 -8.93 -13.16 12.56
CA GLN A 99 -8.40 -13.16 13.93
C GLN A 99 -9.27 -12.28 14.84
N GLY A 100 -9.58 -11.04 14.43
CA GLY A 100 -10.40 -10.13 15.22
C GLY A 100 -11.82 -10.62 15.48
N ILE A 101 -12.42 -11.38 14.55
CA ILE A 101 -13.71 -12.03 14.77
C ILE A 101 -13.57 -13.15 15.82
N ALA A 102 -12.50 -13.95 15.75
CA ALA A 102 -12.25 -15.03 16.68
C ALA A 102 -11.97 -14.50 18.12
N THR A 103 -11.25 -13.39 18.24
CA THR A 103 -10.95 -12.72 19.53
C THR A 103 -12.08 -11.81 20.02
N ARG A 104 -13.17 -11.67 19.24
CA ARG A 104 -14.30 -10.76 19.52
C ARG A 104 -13.92 -9.28 19.59
N GLU A 105 -12.80 -8.89 18.98
CA GLU A 105 -12.45 -7.47 18.78
C GLU A 105 -13.24 -6.86 17.61
N ILE A 106 -13.65 -7.70 16.65
CA ILE A 106 -14.40 -7.31 15.46
C ILE A 106 -15.71 -8.10 15.42
N ARG A 107 -16.83 -7.41 15.15
CA ARG A 107 -18.14 -8.04 14.95
C ARG A 107 -18.14 -9.05 13.81
N LYS A 108 -19.09 -9.98 13.83
CA LYS A 108 -19.30 -10.92 12.71
C LYS A 108 -19.56 -10.15 11.41
N CYS A 109 -18.75 -10.40 10.40
CA CYS A 109 -18.84 -9.78 9.07
C CYS A 109 -18.40 -10.79 8.00
N GLN A 110 -18.24 -10.33 6.74
CA GLN A 110 -17.65 -11.11 5.66
C GLN A 110 -16.19 -10.66 5.45
N PRO A 111 -15.17 -11.35 6.03
CA PRO A 111 -13.79 -10.87 6.01
C PRO A 111 -13.24 -10.55 4.62
N PRO A 112 -13.49 -11.36 3.56
CA PRO A 112 -13.00 -11.03 2.22
C PRO A 112 -13.58 -9.71 1.68
N LYS A 113 -14.86 -9.45 1.92
CA LYS A 113 -15.54 -8.23 1.47
C LYS A 113 -15.03 -7.00 2.22
N VAL A 114 -14.88 -7.10 3.54
CA VAL A 114 -14.38 -6.01 4.39
C VAL A 114 -12.90 -5.73 4.11
N ALA A 115 -12.07 -6.76 3.95
CA ALA A 115 -10.66 -6.61 3.57
C ALA A 115 -10.50 -5.85 2.25
N ASN A 116 -11.29 -6.24 1.24
CA ASN A 116 -11.27 -5.56 -0.06
C ASN A 116 -11.73 -4.10 0.06
N ALA A 117 -12.76 -3.82 0.86
CA ALA A 117 -13.24 -2.45 1.09
C ALA A 117 -12.19 -1.57 1.78
N ILE A 118 -11.58 -2.06 2.87
CA ILE A 118 -10.48 -1.37 3.56
C ILE A 118 -9.35 -1.09 2.57
N PHE A 119 -8.88 -2.12 1.85
CA PHE A 119 -7.79 -1.98 0.89
C PHE A 119 -8.11 -0.94 -0.20
N THR A 120 -9.29 -1.03 -0.82
CA THR A 120 -9.70 -0.11 -1.90
C THR A 120 -9.71 1.33 -1.43
N ILE A 121 -10.14 1.61 -0.20
CA ILE A 121 -10.14 2.96 0.35
C ILE A 121 -8.71 3.46 0.59
N LEU A 122 -7.84 2.62 1.18
CA LEU A 122 -6.42 2.97 1.38
C LEU A 122 -5.70 3.22 0.05
N GLU A 123 -6.02 2.44 -0.98
CA GLU A 123 -5.52 2.59 -2.34
C GLU A 123 -6.02 3.90 -2.98
N ALA A 124 -7.31 4.21 -2.84
CA ALA A 124 -7.90 5.44 -3.38
C ALA A 124 -7.28 6.70 -2.76
N ILE A 125 -7.03 6.71 -1.45
CA ILE A 125 -6.36 7.83 -0.77
C ILE A 125 -4.97 8.08 -1.37
N ALA A 126 -4.16 7.02 -1.55
CA ALA A 126 -2.83 7.13 -2.13
C ALA A 126 -2.85 7.57 -3.62
N ILE A 127 -3.77 7.03 -4.42
CA ILE A 127 -3.90 7.38 -5.84
C ILE A 127 -4.35 8.84 -6.00
N ASN A 128 -5.32 9.29 -5.21
CA ASN A 128 -5.79 10.68 -5.26
C ASN A 128 -4.66 11.67 -4.99
N GLU A 129 -3.77 11.34 -4.06
CA GLU A 129 -2.65 12.21 -3.74
C GLU A 129 -1.56 12.19 -4.81
N LEU A 130 -1.31 11.03 -5.43
CA LEU A 130 -0.43 10.93 -6.59
C LEU A 130 -0.93 11.81 -7.74
N GLN A 131 -2.24 11.76 -8.04
CA GLN A 131 -2.87 12.59 -9.08
C GLN A 131 -2.84 14.08 -8.72
N ARG A 132 -3.05 14.44 -7.44
CA ARG A 132 -2.92 15.84 -7.01
C ARG A 132 -1.52 16.38 -7.26
N ALA A 133 -0.51 15.61 -6.88
CA ALA A 133 0.88 16.00 -7.01
C ALA A 133 1.31 16.13 -8.49
N GLU A 134 0.77 15.28 -9.37
CA GLU A 134 0.89 15.42 -10.84
C GLU A 134 0.30 16.76 -11.35
N VAL A 135 -0.96 17.05 -11.00
CA VAL A 135 -1.69 18.23 -11.53
C VAL A 135 -1.11 19.55 -11.03
N GLN A 136 -0.59 19.60 -9.81
CA GLN A 136 -0.11 20.83 -9.20
C GLN A 136 1.36 21.14 -9.50
N ASP A 137 2.05 20.30 -10.28
CA ASP A 137 3.52 20.29 -10.41
C ASP A 137 4.21 20.32 -9.03
N ALA A 138 3.47 19.86 -8.00
CA ALA A 138 3.93 19.73 -6.65
C ALA A 138 4.80 18.48 -6.67
N ARG A 139 6.10 18.68 -6.84
CA ARG A 139 7.11 17.60 -6.96
C ARG A 139 7.26 16.75 -5.69
N ASP A 140 6.28 16.77 -4.81
CA ASP A 140 6.30 16.06 -3.54
C ASP A 140 4.89 15.63 -3.10
N ILE A 141 4.84 14.46 -2.48
CA ILE A 141 3.62 13.86 -1.93
C ILE A 141 3.49 14.34 -0.48
N ASP A 142 2.31 14.85 -0.09
CA ASP A 142 2.09 15.23 1.30
C ASP A 142 1.79 13.99 2.16
N TYR A 143 2.86 13.34 2.63
CA TYR A 143 2.76 12.14 3.45
C TYR A 143 2.05 12.38 4.79
N LYS A 144 2.15 13.58 5.35
CA LYS A 144 1.47 13.92 6.61
C LYS A 144 -0.04 13.97 6.39
N LYS A 145 -0.47 14.55 5.26
CA LYS A 145 -1.87 14.54 4.84
C LYS A 145 -2.36 13.11 4.60
N LEU A 146 -1.60 12.29 3.86
CA LEU A 146 -1.94 10.88 3.60
C LEU A 146 -2.13 10.07 4.89
N GLU A 147 -1.21 10.21 5.84
CA GLU A 147 -1.30 9.54 7.13
C GLU A 147 -2.53 9.99 7.91
N LYS A 148 -2.81 11.30 7.94
CA LYS A 148 -4.00 11.85 8.62
C LYS A 148 -5.30 11.34 8.01
N GLU A 149 -5.43 11.37 6.69
CA GLU A 149 -6.62 10.88 5.98
C GLU A 149 -6.80 9.37 6.17
N THR A 150 -5.72 8.60 6.07
CA THR A 150 -5.72 7.16 6.31
C THR A 150 -6.21 6.83 7.72
N ASN A 151 -5.65 7.48 8.74
CA ASN A 151 -6.04 7.25 10.13
C ASN A 151 -7.49 7.65 10.39
N TYR A 152 -7.95 8.77 9.83
CA TYR A 152 -9.32 9.21 9.96
C TYR A 152 -10.31 8.18 9.38
N VAL A 153 -10.08 7.74 8.14
CA VAL A 153 -10.99 6.79 7.48
C VAL A 153 -10.94 5.41 8.13
N LEU A 154 -9.76 4.93 8.52
CA LEU A 154 -9.65 3.67 9.28
C LEU A 154 -10.39 3.75 10.60
N THR A 155 -10.32 4.87 11.31
CA THR A 155 -11.09 5.07 12.56
C THR A 155 -12.59 4.91 12.33
N LEU A 156 -13.12 5.52 11.26
CA LEU A 156 -14.54 5.38 10.90
C LEU A 156 -14.90 3.94 10.57
N LEU A 157 -14.09 3.27 9.75
CA LEU A 157 -14.31 1.88 9.35
C LEU A 157 -14.25 0.92 10.54
N ILE A 158 -13.23 1.05 11.39
CA ILE A 158 -13.01 0.19 12.57
C ILE A 158 -14.11 0.41 13.60
N ASN A 159 -14.56 1.66 13.83
CA ASN A 159 -15.70 1.91 14.70
C ASN A 159 -16.98 1.21 14.20
N GLY A 160 -17.19 1.16 12.88
CA GLY A 160 -18.29 0.38 12.28
C GLY A 160 -18.13 -1.14 12.36
N LEU A 161 -16.95 -1.62 12.77
CA LEU A 161 -16.62 -3.04 12.93
C LEU A 161 -16.52 -3.48 14.40
N LYS A 162 -16.78 -2.58 15.36
CA LYS A 162 -16.83 -2.96 16.78
C LYS A 162 -17.97 -3.96 17.05
N PRO A 163 -17.80 -4.85 18.05
CA PRO A 163 -18.77 -5.89 18.42
C PRO A 163 -20.17 -5.37 18.70
#